data_AF-A0A7W4HY22-F1
#
_entry.id   AF-A0A7W4HY22-F1
#
_cell.length_a   1.000
_cell.length_b   1.000
_cell.length_c   1.000
_cell.angle_alpha   90.00
_cell.angle_beta   90.00
_cell.angle_gamma   90.00
#
_symmetry.space_group_name_H-M   'P 1'
#
loop_
_entity.id
_entity.type
_entity.pdbx_description
1 polymer ?
#
loop_
_entity_poly.entity_id
_entity_poly.type
_entity_poly.pdbx_seq_one_letter_code
_entity_poly.pdbx_strand_id
1 'polypeptide(L)' 'MDYKEIKLNVSNDKIKEYKQFEGLKIYSDIFKSEDEKVLINKRIYITKKQNYVYYERTDVNWNYWSSERNYNSTFNPE' A
#
# COMPACT_ATOMS: atom_id res chain seq x y z
N MET A 1 -6.13 -9.00 -20.93
CA MET A 1 -6.27 -8.57 -19.52
C MET A 1 -6.87 -9.76 -18.81
N ASP A 2 -6.05 -10.52 -18.08
CA ASP A 2 -6.42 -11.87 -17.65
C ASP A 2 -6.59 -11.92 -16.13
N TYR A 3 -7.44 -12.85 -15.69
CA TYR A 3 -7.58 -13.18 -14.28
C TYR A 3 -6.26 -13.77 -13.77
N LYS A 4 -5.79 -13.24 -12.64
CA LYS A 4 -4.57 -13.70 -11.97
C LYS A 4 -4.88 -14.02 -10.52
N GLU A 5 -4.07 -14.89 -9.93
CA GLU A 5 -4.06 -15.04 -8.48
C GLU A 5 -3.58 -13.74 -7.83
N ILE A 6 -4.40 -13.18 -6.96
CA ILE A 6 -4.13 -11.97 -6.18
C ILE A 6 -3.99 -12.39 -4.72
N LYS A 7 -2.91 -11.96 -4.07
CA LYS A 7 -2.68 -12.08 -2.62
C LYS A 7 -2.56 -10.69 -2.02
N LEU A 8 -3.49 -10.33 -1.15
CA LEU A 8 -3.54 -9.04 -0.47
C LEU A 8 -3.26 -9.23 1.02
N ASN A 9 -2.36 -8.44 1.58
CA ASN A 9 -2.07 -8.45 3.01
C ASN A 9 -3.21 -7.73 3.75
N VAL A 10 -3.77 -8.34 4.79
CA VAL A 10 -4.89 -7.78 5.57
C VAL A 10 -4.53 -7.59 7.05
N SER A 11 -3.26 -7.74 7.40
CA SER A 11 -2.76 -7.66 8.77
C SER A 11 -2.65 -6.25 9.29
N ASN A 12 -3.09 -6.04 10.54
CA ASN A 12 -2.85 -4.81 11.28
C ASN A 12 -1.77 -4.94 12.36
N ASP A 13 -1.60 -6.11 13.00
CA ASP A 13 -0.77 -6.21 14.23
C ASP A 13 0.03 -7.52 14.31
N LYS A 14 1.17 -7.56 13.62
CA LYS A 14 2.26 -8.58 13.73
C LYS A 14 2.02 -9.96 13.09
N ILE A 15 0.79 -10.43 12.91
CA ILE A 15 0.52 -11.71 12.22
C ILE A 15 0.26 -11.44 10.74
N LYS A 16 1.07 -11.99 9.83
CA LYS A 16 0.89 -11.86 8.37
C LYS A 16 -0.27 -12.74 7.89
N GLU A 17 -1.38 -12.10 7.53
CA GLU A 17 -2.59 -12.71 7.01
C GLU A 17 -2.81 -12.19 5.60
N TYR A 18 -3.22 -13.09 4.72
CA TYR A 18 -3.44 -12.78 3.32
C TYR A 18 -4.81 -13.21 2.87
N LYS A 19 -5.48 -12.34 2.12
CA LYS A 19 -6.65 -12.71 1.34
C LYS A 19 -6.20 -13.09 -0.06
N GLN A 20 -6.46 -14.34 -0.44
CA GLN A 20 -6.13 -14.90 -1.75
C GLN A 20 -7.40 -15.13 -2.58
N PHE A 21 -7.39 -14.67 -3.83
CA PHE A 21 -8.49 -14.89 -4.78
C PHE A 21 -8.01 -14.71 -6.22
N GLU A 22 -8.77 -15.21 -7.19
CA GLU A 22 -8.54 -14.90 -8.60
C GLU A 22 -9.29 -13.64 -9.02
N GLY A 23 -8.58 -12.67 -9.58
CA GLY A 23 -9.15 -11.39 -9.98
C GLY A 23 -8.40 -10.71 -11.12
N LEU A 24 -9.11 -9.80 -11.80
CA LEU A 24 -8.55 -8.87 -12.77
C LEU A 24 -8.38 -7.52 -12.09
N LYS A 25 -7.16 -6.97 -12.09
CA LYS A 25 -6.92 -5.61 -11.58
C LYS A 25 -7.40 -4.59 -12.61
N ILE A 26 -8.38 -3.78 -12.25
CA ILE A 26 -8.97 -2.76 -13.13
C ILE A 26 -8.55 -1.33 -12.75
N TYR A 27 -8.10 -1.13 -11.52
CA TYR A 27 -7.61 0.16 -11.04
C TYR A 27 -6.46 -0.04 -10.06
N SER A 28 -5.49 0.87 -10.08
CA SER A 28 -4.31 0.87 -9.22
C SER A 28 -3.69 2.24 -9.23
N ASP A 29 -3.65 2.90 -8.08
CA ASP A 29 -3.07 4.24 -7.97
C ASP A 29 -2.41 4.45 -6.61
N ILE A 30 -1.50 5.43 -6.53
CA ILE A 30 -0.73 5.76 -5.34
C ILE A 30 -0.80 7.26 -5.11
N PHE A 31 -1.28 7.63 -3.93
CA PHE A 31 -1.41 9.02 -3.50
C PHE A 31 -0.45 9.29 -2.34
N LYS A 32 0.03 10.53 -2.23
CA LYS A 32 0.64 11.02 -1.00
C LYS A 32 -0.45 11.54 -0.07
N SER A 33 -0.29 11.34 1.23
CA SER A 33 -1.07 12.07 2.24
C SER A 33 -0.80 13.57 2.12
N GLU A 34 -1.72 14.38 2.66
CA GLU A 34 -1.61 15.84 2.64
C GLU A 34 -0.33 16.33 3.35
N ASP A 35 0.09 15.64 4.41
CA ASP A 35 1.37 15.89 5.12
C ASP A 35 2.59 15.22 4.47
N GLU A 36 2.39 14.55 3.33
CA GLU A 36 3.36 13.75 2.57
C GLU A 36 4.04 12.60 3.34
N LYS A 37 3.66 12.30 4.58
CA LYS A 37 4.33 11.27 5.41
C LYS A 37 3.97 9.84 5.02
N VAL A 38 2.82 9.65 4.40
CA VAL A 38 2.24 8.34 4.11
C VAL A 38 1.88 8.26 2.63
N LEU A 39 2.07 7.08 2.04
CA LEU A 39 1.58 6.72 0.73
C LEU A 39 0.30 5.89 0.89
N ILE A 40 -0.76 6.29 0.18
CA ILE A 40 -2.03 5.58 0.14
C ILE A 40 -2.11 4.85 -1.19
N ASN A 41 -2.09 3.51 -1.14
CA ASN A 41 -2.22 2.66 -2.32
C ASN A 41 -3.66 2.15 -2.43
N LYS A 42 -4.34 2.50 -3.51
CA LYS A 42 -5.73 2.07 -3.77
C LYS A 42 -5.77 1.16 -4.99
N ARG A 43 -6.48 0.03 -4.86
CA ARG A 43 -6.64 -0.97 -5.92
C ARG A 43 -8.07 -1.46 -5.99
N ILE A 44 -8.54 -1.71 -7.20
CA ILE A 44 -9.84 -2.35 -7.45
C ILE A 44 -9.62 -3.56 -8.34
N TYR A 45 -10.23 -4.68 -7.95
CA TYR A 45 -10.24 -5.92 -8.70
C TYR A 45 -11.67 -6.36 -9.01
N ILE A 46 -11.85 -7.00 -10.17
CA ILE A 46 -13.05 -7.77 -10.50
C ILE A 46 -12.73 -9.25 -10.32
N THR A 47 -13.53 -9.98 -9.55
CA THR A 47 -13.40 -11.43 -9.37
C THR A 47 -14.08 -12.19 -10.51
N LYS A 48 -13.78 -13.49 -10.68
CA LYS A 48 -14.49 -14.34 -11.69
C LYS A 48 -16.01 -14.37 -11.49
N LYS A 49 -16.48 -14.17 -10.27
CA LYS A 49 -17.91 -14.08 -9.91
C LYS A 49 -18.50 -12.68 -10.12
N GLN A 50 -17.79 -11.79 -10.81
CA GLN A 50 -18.17 -10.39 -11.06
C GLN A 50 -18.37 -9.52 -9.79
N ASN A 51 -17.84 -9.94 -8.64
CA ASN A 51 -17.77 -9.08 -7.46
C ASN A 51 -16.58 -8.13 -7.57
N TYR A 52 -16.74 -6.93 -7.02
CA TYR A 52 -15.67 -5.96 -6.85
C TYR A 52 -14.95 -6.16 -5.52
N VAL A 53 -13.63 -6.12 -5.54
CA VAL A 53 -12.78 -6.09 -4.35
C VAL A 53 -12.06 -4.75 -4.32
N TYR A 54 -12.41 -3.92 -3.33
CA TYR A 54 -11.69 -2.71 -2.99
C TYR A 54 -10.57 -3.06 -2.00
N TYR A 55 -9.37 -2.56 -2.26
CA TYR A 55 -8.23 -2.72 -1.37
C TYR A 55 -7.49 -1.40 -1.23
N GLU A 56 -7.36 -0.96 0.01
CA GLU A 56 -6.60 0.23 0.38
C GLU A 56 -5.55 -0.17 1.41
N ARG A 57 -4.33 0.36 1.22
CA ARG A 57 -3.24 0.21 2.16
C ARG A 57 -2.50 1.53 2.33
N THR A 58 -2.12 1.81 3.56
CA THR A 58 -1.22 2.91 3.91
C THR A 58 0.19 2.36 4.14
N ASP A 59 1.16 3.01 3.53
CA ASP A 59 2.59 2.68 3.61
C ASP A 59 3.38 3.92 4.02
N VAL A 60 4.49 3.75 4.73
CA VAL A 60 5.37 4.87 5.09
C VAL A 60 5.99 5.47 3.82
N ASN A 61 5.92 6.79 3.65
CA ASN A 61 6.62 7.45 2.56
C ASN A 61 8.11 7.63 2.89
N TRP A 62 8.96 6.74 2.42
CA TRP A 62 10.41 6.83 2.67
C TRP A 62 11.03 8.13 2.12
N ASN A 63 10.48 8.67 1.03
CA ASN A 63 10.98 9.92 0.43
C ASN A 63 10.73 11.14 1.31
N TYR A 64 9.69 11.11 2.15
CA TYR A 64 9.48 12.15 3.15
C TYR A 64 10.62 12.13 4.19
N TRP A 65 10.93 10.95 4.72
CA TRP A 65 11.97 10.75 5.73
C TRP A 65 13.39 10.96 5.21
N SER A 66 13.64 10.69 3.93
CA SER A 66 14.96 10.88 3.31
C SER A 66 15.23 12.32 2.85
N SER A 67 14.27 13.23 2.98
CA SER A 67 14.47 14.64 2.59
C SER A 67 15.32 15.39 3.61
N GLU A 68 16.23 16.25 3.15
CA GLU A 68 17.10 17.09 4.02
C GLU A 68 16.32 17.89 5.08
N ARG A 69 15.05 18.23 4.79
CA ARG A 69 14.17 18.93 5.74
C ARG A 69 13.69 18.06 6.91
N ASN A 70 13.60 16.75 6.74
CA ASN A 70 13.19 15.79 7.78
C ASN A 70 14.38 15.01 8.37
N TYR A 71 15.55 15.11 7.73
CA TYR A 71 16.79 14.51 8.20
C TYR A 71 17.40 15.36 9.31
N ASN A 72 16.95 15.16 10.55
CA ASN A 72 17.54 15.84 11.71
C ASN A 72 18.87 15.13 12.08
N SER A 73 19.95 15.48 11.39
CA SER A 73 21.31 14.95 11.60
C SER A 73 21.97 15.49 12.88
N THR A 74 21.23 15.57 13.99
CA THR A 74 21.77 15.91 15.31
C THR A 74 22.26 14.69 16.09
N PHE A 75 22.30 13.51 15.45
CA PHE A 75 22.91 12.33 16.04
C PHE A 75 24.43 12.49 16.08
N ASN A 76 24.93 13.00 17.22
CA ASN A 76 26.34 12.99 17.58
C ASN A 76 26.60 11.75 18.46
N PRO A 77 27.33 10.73 18.00
CA PRO A 77 27.63 9.52 18.79
C PRO A 77 28.78 9.72 19.79
N GLU A 78 29.03 10.94 20.26
CA GLU A 78 30.00 11.19 21.35
C GLU A 78 29.46 10.78 22.72
#